data_AF-A0A2N7PVQ5-F1
#
_entry.id   AF-A0A2N7PVQ5-F1
#
_cell.length_a   1.000
_cell.length_b   1.000
_cell.length_c   1.000
_cell.angle_alpha   90.00
_cell.angle_beta   90.00
_cell.angle_gamma   90.00
#
_symmetry.space_group_name_H-M   'P 1'
#
loop_
_entity.id
_entity.type
_entity.pdbx_description
1 polymer ?
#
loop_
_entity_poly.entity_id
_entity_poly.type
_entity_poly.pdbx_seq_one_letter_code
_entity_poly.pdbx_strand_id
1 'polypeptide(L)'
;MSEEEKKERLEKLTGAHVFWASLVGSSYDLGIMNQAIIVPAMKATAQRLVLHQMYKNLLPKFNPQDSLDINIKKALDALNEYLQFANHYNVSITQENSKMIATINIRKDSCMFCPVGVGGGPVDTSVCPYPPLFSTYFDVLAKNTLSFLTPKMKKEEKGYMKKEPQDCIMSFIFEEDDAFKSIYEILKSSVEKIQTTIENALKDGVISEEELWDRNYIPIENTNPQKYKTKFTDFMKK
;
A
#
# COMPACT_ATOMS: atom_id res chain seq x y z
N MET A 1 13.88 -27.91 4.15
CA MET A 1 14.90 -27.00 4.68
C MET A 1 16.11 -27.80 5.12
N SER A 2 17.32 -27.39 4.72
CA SER A 2 18.55 -27.91 5.35
C SER A 2 18.63 -27.41 6.80
N GLU A 3 19.39 -28.10 7.66
CA GLU A 3 19.60 -27.65 9.05
C GLU A 3 20.28 -26.27 9.11
N GLU A 4 21.12 -25.94 8.13
CA GLU A 4 21.75 -24.63 7.98
C GLU A 4 20.73 -23.52 7.72
N GLU A 5 19.80 -23.73 6.78
CA GLU A 5 18.71 -22.78 6.52
C GLU A 5 17.80 -22.57 7.75
N LYS A 6 17.59 -23.63 8.56
CA LYS A 6 16.83 -23.49 9.82
C LYS A 6 17.57 -22.62 10.82
N LYS A 7 18.87 -22.84 10.97
CA LYS A 7 19.72 -22.08 11.89
C LYS A 7 19.79 -20.61 11.49
N GLU A 8 20.06 -20.32 10.21
CA GLU A 8 20.10 -18.96 9.67
C GLU A 8 18.77 -18.22 9.92
N ARG A 9 17.65 -18.90 9.71
CA ARG A 9 16.32 -18.33 10.00
C ARG A 9 16.15 -17.99 11.47
N LEU A 10 16.49 -18.91 12.38
CA LEU A 10 16.38 -18.69 13.82
C LEU A 10 17.26 -17.52 14.28
N GLU A 11 18.44 -17.35 13.68
CA GLU A 11 19.33 -16.21 13.95
C GLU A 11 18.73 -14.87 13.49
N LYS A 12 17.91 -14.86 12.43
CA LYS A 12 17.22 -13.65 11.94
C LYS A 12 15.90 -13.36 12.66
N LEU A 13 15.36 -14.28 13.46
CA LEU A 13 14.14 -14.02 14.22
C LEU A 13 14.41 -12.97 15.30
N THR A 14 13.61 -11.91 15.31
CA THR A 14 13.66 -10.86 16.31
C THR A 14 12.55 -11.06 17.34
N GLY A 15 12.66 -10.37 18.48
CA GLY A 15 11.57 -10.36 19.48
C GLY A 15 10.22 -9.90 18.90
N ALA A 16 10.24 -9.02 17.89
CA ALA A 16 9.03 -8.56 17.21
C ALA A 16 8.35 -9.68 16.41
N HIS A 17 9.13 -10.52 15.71
CA HIS A 17 8.61 -11.67 14.96
C HIS A 17 7.90 -12.65 15.90
N VAL A 18 8.56 -13.03 16.99
CA VAL A 18 8.01 -13.96 17.98
C VAL A 18 6.75 -13.38 18.63
N PHE A 19 6.82 -12.13 19.10
CA PHE A 19 5.67 -11.46 19.72
C PHE A 19 4.45 -11.45 18.79
N TRP A 20 4.65 -11.04 17.54
CA TRP A 20 3.54 -10.86 16.60
C TRP A 20 2.92 -12.20 16.19
N ALA A 21 3.75 -13.18 15.84
CA ALA A 21 3.28 -14.50 15.48
C ALA A 21 2.59 -15.21 16.66
N SER A 22 3.13 -15.13 17.88
CA SER A 22 2.47 -15.66 19.08
C SER A 22 1.14 -14.99 19.36
N LEU A 23 1.07 -13.64 19.25
CA LEU A 23 -0.17 -12.91 19.45
C LEU A 23 -1.26 -13.36 18.46
N VAL A 24 -0.91 -13.51 17.18
CA VAL A 24 -1.87 -13.99 16.17
C VAL A 24 -2.32 -15.42 16.45
N GLY A 25 -1.39 -16.32 16.78
CA GLY A 25 -1.70 -17.71 17.13
C GLY A 25 -2.66 -17.80 18.31
N SER A 26 -2.29 -17.21 19.44
CA SER A 26 -3.12 -17.24 20.65
C SER A 26 -4.46 -16.53 20.47
N SER A 27 -4.50 -15.40 19.75
CA SER A 27 -5.76 -14.69 19.48
C SER A 27 -6.69 -15.51 18.56
N TYR A 28 -6.12 -16.28 17.63
CA TYR A 28 -6.89 -17.19 16.79
C TYR A 28 -7.48 -18.34 17.60
N ASP A 29 -6.67 -18.97 18.46
CA ASP A 29 -7.13 -20.07 19.33
C ASP A 29 -8.26 -19.64 20.27
N LEU A 30 -8.25 -18.37 20.70
CA LEU A 30 -9.31 -17.77 21.52
C LEU A 30 -10.56 -17.35 20.70
N GLY A 31 -10.55 -17.53 19.38
CA GLY A 31 -11.64 -17.11 18.49
C GLY A 31 -11.76 -15.59 18.30
N ILE A 32 -10.79 -14.82 18.82
CA ILE A 32 -10.74 -13.35 18.69
C ILE A 32 -10.30 -13.01 17.27
N MET A 33 -9.22 -13.61 16.78
CA MET A 33 -8.67 -13.30 15.46
C MET A 33 -9.41 -14.07 14.37
N ASN A 34 -10.01 -13.36 13.42
CA ASN A 34 -10.66 -13.92 12.24
C ASN A 34 -10.48 -12.98 11.02
N GLN A 35 -11.04 -13.36 9.87
CA GLN A 35 -10.95 -12.56 8.63
C GLN A 35 -11.48 -11.13 8.78
N ALA A 36 -12.59 -10.94 9.50
CA ALA A 36 -13.20 -9.63 9.67
C ALA A 36 -12.32 -8.68 10.50
N ILE A 37 -11.43 -9.22 11.33
CA ILE A 37 -10.45 -8.43 12.10
C ILE A 37 -9.14 -8.25 11.31
N ILE A 38 -8.55 -9.35 10.83
CA ILE A 38 -7.22 -9.31 10.25
C ILE A 38 -7.16 -8.50 8.95
N VAL A 39 -8.21 -8.57 8.12
CA VAL A 39 -8.23 -7.87 6.82
C VAL A 39 -8.16 -6.35 7.02
N PRO A 40 -9.11 -5.68 7.72
CA PRO A 40 -9.01 -4.24 7.92
C PRO A 40 -7.78 -3.82 8.73
N ALA A 41 -7.37 -4.62 9.73
CA ALA A 41 -6.18 -4.33 10.53
C ALA A 41 -4.91 -4.32 9.66
N MET A 42 -4.75 -5.29 8.76
CA MET A 42 -3.58 -5.38 7.89
C MET A 42 -3.58 -4.36 6.76
N LYS A 43 -4.75 -3.98 6.24
CA LYS A 43 -4.85 -2.84 5.31
C LYS A 43 -4.38 -1.54 5.96
N ALA A 44 -4.86 -1.24 7.17
CA ALA A 44 -4.42 -0.06 7.92
C ALA A 44 -2.92 -0.13 8.28
N THR A 45 -2.42 -1.33 8.62
CA THR A 45 -1.00 -1.57 8.88
C THR A 45 -0.15 -1.30 7.64
N ALA A 46 -0.56 -1.80 6.47
CA ALA A 46 0.13 -1.55 5.21
C ALA A 46 0.19 -0.06 4.86
N GLN A 47 -0.90 0.69 5.05
CA GLN A 47 -0.91 2.14 4.85
C GLN A 47 0.08 2.87 5.76
N ARG A 48 0.10 2.53 7.06
CA ARG A 48 1.06 3.11 8.02
C ARG A 48 2.49 2.75 7.70
N LEU A 49 2.72 1.51 7.24
CA LEU A 49 4.03 1.04 6.82
C LEU A 49 4.54 1.85 5.63
N VAL A 50 3.71 2.05 4.61
CA VAL A 50 4.06 2.88 3.45
C VAL A 50 4.37 4.30 3.88
N LEU A 51 3.52 4.93 4.71
CA LEU A 51 3.77 6.29 5.21
C LEU A 51 5.11 6.39 5.94
N HIS A 52 5.44 5.40 6.77
CA HIS A 52 6.72 5.37 7.46
C HIS A 52 7.89 5.22 6.48
N GLN A 53 7.79 4.32 5.49
CA GLN A 53 8.81 4.17 4.46
C GLN A 53 8.96 5.42 3.59
N MET A 54 7.87 6.13 3.27
CA MET A 54 7.92 7.43 2.59
C MET A 54 8.67 8.46 3.42
N TYR A 55 8.37 8.57 4.70
CA TYR A 55 9.06 9.48 5.61
C TYR A 55 10.56 9.18 5.72
N LYS A 56 10.94 7.90 5.64
CA LYS A 56 12.35 7.45 5.65
C LYS A 56 13.02 7.46 4.26
N ASN A 57 12.32 7.85 3.19
CA ASN A 57 12.78 7.73 1.81
C ASN A 57 13.21 6.30 1.42
N LEU A 58 12.54 5.28 1.98
CA LEU A 58 12.80 3.86 1.71
C LEU A 58 11.72 3.21 0.82
N LEU A 59 10.66 3.95 0.46
CA LEU A 59 9.58 3.40 -0.33
C LEU A 59 10.07 3.09 -1.76
N PRO A 60 9.99 1.83 -2.24
CA PRO A 60 10.35 1.51 -3.62
C PRO A 60 9.39 2.21 -4.59
N LYS A 61 9.85 2.49 -5.80
CA LYS A 61 9.02 3.03 -6.88
C LYS A 61 8.80 1.96 -7.92
N PHE A 62 7.56 1.79 -8.36
CA PHE A 62 7.30 1.04 -9.59
C PHE A 62 7.80 1.85 -10.78
N ASN A 63 8.56 1.20 -11.65
CA ASN A 63 8.98 1.78 -12.91
C ASN A 63 7.97 1.34 -13.99
N PRO A 64 7.28 2.26 -14.67
CA PRO A 64 6.30 1.89 -15.71
C PRO A 64 6.92 1.10 -16.89
N GLN A 65 8.24 1.15 -17.03
CA GLN A 65 9.01 0.48 -18.08
C GLN A 65 9.39 -0.95 -17.68
N ASP A 66 9.38 -1.24 -16.38
CA ASP A 66 9.62 -2.58 -15.89
C ASP A 66 8.34 -3.40 -15.98
N SER A 67 8.47 -4.70 -16.27
CA SER A 67 7.36 -5.62 -16.23
C SER A 67 6.80 -5.77 -14.80
N LEU A 68 5.54 -6.19 -14.69
CA LEU A 68 4.83 -6.28 -13.41
C LEU A 68 5.53 -7.22 -12.42
N ASP A 69 6.10 -8.32 -12.89
CA ASP A 69 6.88 -9.26 -12.07
C ASP A 69 8.08 -8.57 -11.42
N ILE A 70 8.83 -7.77 -12.19
CA ILE A 70 10.00 -7.03 -11.69
C ILE A 70 9.57 -6.01 -10.64
N ASN A 71 8.50 -5.26 -10.91
CA ASN A 71 7.98 -4.26 -9.97
C ASN A 71 7.49 -4.89 -8.65
N ILE A 72 6.73 -5.99 -8.72
CA ILE A 72 6.27 -6.71 -7.53
C ILE A 72 7.44 -7.31 -6.77
N LYS A 73 8.42 -7.90 -7.48
CA LYS A 73 9.61 -8.47 -6.86
C LYS A 73 10.42 -7.41 -6.12
N LYS A 74 10.68 -6.24 -6.74
CA LYS A 74 11.32 -5.09 -6.08
C LYS A 74 10.56 -4.62 -4.84
N ALA A 75 9.23 -4.55 -4.93
CA ALA A 75 8.42 -4.15 -3.78
C ALA A 75 8.51 -5.15 -2.62
N LEU A 76 8.44 -6.44 -2.91
CA LEU A 76 8.61 -7.47 -1.89
C LEU A 76 10.02 -7.51 -1.34
N ASP A 77 11.05 -7.31 -2.17
CA ASP A 77 12.45 -7.30 -1.73
C ASP A 77 12.68 -6.15 -0.74
N ALA A 78 12.23 -4.94 -1.07
CA ALA A 78 12.29 -3.78 -0.16
C ALA A 78 11.45 -4.00 1.11
N LEU A 79 10.27 -4.61 0.97
CA LEU A 79 9.41 -4.94 2.11
C LEU A 79 10.06 -5.99 3.02
N ASN A 80 10.76 -6.98 2.44
CA ASN A 80 11.43 -8.05 3.17
C ASN A 80 12.72 -7.56 3.82
N GLU A 81 13.45 -6.63 3.19
CA GLU A 81 14.56 -5.95 3.83
C GLU A 81 14.10 -5.19 5.08
N TYR A 82 12.92 -4.56 5.00
CA TYR A 82 12.37 -3.76 6.07
C TYR A 82 11.70 -4.57 7.20
N LEU A 83 10.93 -5.62 6.85
CA LEU A 83 10.15 -6.42 7.81
C LEU A 83 10.74 -7.80 8.10
N GLN A 84 11.66 -8.29 7.27
CA GLN A 84 12.18 -9.66 7.32
C GLN A 84 11.05 -10.69 7.41
N PHE A 85 10.06 -10.60 6.52
CA PHE A 85 8.85 -11.42 6.61
C PHE A 85 9.06 -12.88 6.17
N ALA A 86 10.05 -13.16 5.31
CA ALA A 86 10.40 -14.52 4.90
C ALA A 86 11.85 -14.64 4.41
N ASN A 87 12.49 -15.79 4.66
CA ASN A 87 13.80 -16.10 4.06
C ASN A 87 13.69 -16.45 2.57
N HIS A 88 12.59 -17.07 2.15
CA HIS A 88 12.41 -17.56 0.79
C HIS A 88 10.97 -17.31 0.33
N TYR A 89 10.85 -16.55 -0.76
CA TYR A 89 9.61 -16.41 -1.50
C TYR A 89 9.90 -16.28 -2.99
N ASN A 90 8.93 -16.71 -3.79
CA ASN A 90 8.98 -16.59 -5.24
C ASN A 90 7.77 -15.79 -5.72
N VAL A 91 7.98 -15.05 -6.80
CA VAL A 91 6.93 -14.31 -7.51
C VAL A 91 6.85 -14.89 -8.91
N SER A 92 5.65 -15.23 -9.36
CA SER A 92 5.37 -15.54 -10.75
C SER A 92 4.19 -14.71 -11.23
N ILE A 93 4.18 -14.38 -12.52
CA ILE A 93 3.05 -13.73 -13.17
C ILE A 93 2.50 -14.66 -14.23
N THR A 94 1.18 -14.84 -14.21
CA THR A 94 0.44 -15.52 -15.28
C THR A 94 -0.58 -14.56 -15.87
N GLN A 95 -0.93 -14.78 -17.12
CA GLN A 95 -2.01 -14.04 -17.79
C GLN A 95 -3.19 -14.97 -18.00
N GLU A 96 -4.33 -14.64 -17.41
CA GLU A 96 -5.59 -15.39 -17.54
C GLU A 96 -6.69 -14.42 -17.98
N ASN A 97 -7.36 -14.70 -19.11
CA ASN A 97 -8.48 -13.89 -19.62
C ASN A 97 -8.16 -12.38 -19.70
N SER A 98 -6.97 -12.04 -20.24
CA SER A 98 -6.46 -10.66 -20.32
C SER A 98 -6.16 -9.98 -18.98
N LYS A 99 -6.28 -10.68 -17.85
CA LYS A 99 -5.89 -10.17 -16.52
C LYS A 99 -4.54 -10.72 -16.11
N MET A 100 -3.72 -9.86 -15.51
CA MET A 100 -2.43 -10.25 -14.97
C MET A 100 -2.63 -10.76 -13.54
N ILE A 101 -2.17 -11.98 -13.27
CA ILE A 101 -2.26 -12.60 -11.96
C ILE A 101 -0.86 -12.77 -11.41
N ALA A 102 -0.55 -12.02 -10.36
CA ALA A 102 0.68 -12.23 -9.60
C ALA A 102 0.45 -13.30 -8.55
N THR A 103 1.30 -14.32 -8.53
CA THR A 103 1.31 -15.36 -7.52
C THR A 103 2.57 -15.26 -6.69
N ILE A 104 2.38 -15.15 -5.38
CA ILE A 104 3.46 -15.11 -4.40
C ILE A 104 3.42 -16.42 -3.63
N ASN A 105 4.54 -17.13 -3.65
CA ASN A 105 4.73 -18.37 -2.93
C ASN A 105 5.70 -18.12 -1.78
N ILE A 106 5.26 -18.35 -0.55
CA ILE A 106 6.11 -18.28 0.64
C ILE A 106 6.19 -19.69 1.22
N ARG A 107 7.41 -20.22 1.35
CA ARG A 107 7.61 -21.50 2.03
C ARG A 107 7.18 -21.38 3.49
N LYS A 108 6.41 -22.34 3.99
CA LYS A 108 5.88 -22.31 5.37
C LYS A 108 6.99 -22.26 6.42
N ASP A 109 8.07 -22.97 6.14
CA ASP A 109 9.24 -23.05 7.01
C ASP A 109 10.13 -21.79 6.92
N SER A 110 9.93 -20.91 5.94
CA SER A 110 10.71 -19.67 5.79
C SER A 110 10.02 -18.43 6.38
N CYS A 111 8.72 -18.50 6.65
CA CYS A 111 7.89 -17.38 7.09
C CYS A 111 8.20 -16.97 8.54
N MET A 112 8.38 -15.67 8.80
CA MET A 112 8.71 -15.14 10.14
C MET A 112 7.51 -14.61 10.93
N PHE A 113 6.35 -14.40 10.30
CA PHE A 113 5.11 -13.94 10.97
C PHE A 113 4.04 -15.04 11.09
N CYS A 114 4.33 -16.25 10.65
CA CYS A 114 3.46 -17.40 10.85
C CYS A 114 3.75 -18.03 12.21
N PRO A 115 2.72 -18.37 13.02
CA PRO A 115 2.89 -19.15 14.24
C PRO A 115 3.73 -20.41 14.01
N VAL A 116 3.44 -21.18 12.95
CA VAL A 116 4.24 -22.37 12.55
C VAL A 116 5.70 -22.01 12.29
N GLY A 117 5.92 -20.86 11.64
CA GLY A 117 7.24 -20.35 11.31
C GLY A 117 8.08 -20.07 12.55
N VAL A 118 7.52 -19.48 13.59
CA VAL A 118 8.25 -19.16 14.82
C VAL A 118 8.27 -20.28 15.86
N GLY A 119 7.74 -21.47 15.54
CA GLY A 119 7.72 -22.64 16.43
C GLY A 119 6.41 -22.87 17.18
N GLY A 120 5.34 -22.15 16.85
CA GLY A 120 3.97 -22.35 17.32
C GLY A 120 3.15 -23.34 16.47
N GLY A 121 1.86 -23.48 16.80
CA GLY A 121 0.93 -24.38 16.11
C GLY A 121 0.41 -23.86 14.77
N PRO A 122 -0.21 -24.73 13.95
CA PRO A 122 -0.84 -24.31 12.70
C PRO A 122 -2.10 -23.48 12.95
N VAL A 123 -2.13 -22.27 12.40
CA VAL A 123 -3.36 -21.45 12.28
C VAL A 123 -4.05 -21.69 10.95
N ASP A 124 -5.34 -21.39 10.84
CA ASP A 124 -6.10 -21.48 9.58
C ASP A 124 -5.58 -20.50 8.50
N THR A 125 -5.82 -20.80 7.22
CA THR A 125 -5.46 -19.92 6.09
C THR A 125 -6.14 -18.57 6.16
N SER A 126 -7.31 -18.53 6.79
CA SER A 126 -8.17 -17.37 6.89
C SER A 126 -7.54 -16.20 7.67
N VAL A 127 -6.55 -16.47 8.53
CA VAL A 127 -5.93 -15.45 9.40
C VAL A 127 -4.52 -15.03 9.01
N CYS A 128 -4.04 -15.43 7.82
CA CYS A 128 -2.74 -14.96 7.34
C CYS A 128 -2.77 -13.45 7.08
N PRO A 129 -1.80 -12.67 7.61
CA PRO A 129 -1.78 -11.21 7.41
C PRO A 129 -1.33 -10.77 6.03
N TYR A 130 -0.58 -11.62 5.31
CA TYR A 130 0.11 -11.22 4.09
C TYR A 130 -0.80 -10.88 2.92
N PRO A 131 -1.89 -11.63 2.62
CA PRO A 131 -2.77 -11.25 1.51
C PRO A 131 -3.30 -9.81 1.61
N PRO A 132 -3.95 -9.37 2.72
CA PRO A 132 -4.41 -7.99 2.82
C PRO A 132 -3.27 -6.98 2.92
N LEU A 133 -2.16 -7.33 3.56
CA LEU A 133 -0.99 -6.46 3.67
C LEU A 133 -0.35 -6.19 2.30
N PHE A 134 -0.05 -7.25 1.53
CA PHE A 134 0.55 -7.13 0.20
C PHE A 134 -0.39 -6.47 -0.80
N SER A 135 -1.69 -6.81 -0.82
CA SER A 135 -2.65 -6.15 -1.70
C SER A 135 -2.66 -4.63 -1.48
N THR A 136 -2.77 -4.16 -0.23
CA THR A 136 -2.76 -2.72 0.04
C THR A 136 -1.39 -2.09 -0.19
N TYR A 137 -0.30 -2.79 0.13
CA TYR A 137 1.04 -2.31 -0.14
C TYR A 137 1.27 -2.06 -1.63
N PHE A 138 0.97 -3.05 -2.48
CA PHE A 138 1.08 -2.93 -3.92
C PHE A 138 0.13 -1.88 -4.51
N ASP A 139 -1.10 -1.75 -4.00
CA ASP A 139 -2.05 -0.74 -4.44
C ASP A 139 -1.49 0.68 -4.24
N VAL A 140 -0.92 0.94 -3.06
CA VAL A 140 -0.35 2.26 -2.75
C VAL A 140 0.90 2.54 -3.59
N LEU A 141 1.74 1.53 -3.84
CA LEU A 141 2.91 1.66 -4.70
C LEU A 141 2.52 1.96 -6.16
N ALA A 142 1.60 1.18 -6.71
CA ALA A 142 1.07 1.35 -8.07
C ALA A 142 0.45 2.75 -8.28
N LYS A 143 -0.33 3.22 -7.31
CA LYS A 143 -0.96 4.54 -7.37
C LYS A 143 0.05 5.69 -7.21
N ASN A 144 1.09 5.53 -6.40
CA ASN A 144 2.17 6.51 -6.30
C ASN A 144 2.98 6.66 -7.60
N THR A 145 2.96 5.66 -8.46
CA THR A 145 3.69 5.66 -9.73
C THR A 145 2.77 5.77 -10.96
N LEU A 146 1.50 6.11 -10.73
CA LEU A 146 0.50 6.32 -11.77
C LEU A 146 0.29 5.11 -12.70
N SER A 147 0.48 3.88 -12.21
CA SER A 147 0.30 2.70 -13.05
C SER A 147 -1.17 2.30 -13.23
N PHE A 148 -2.13 3.04 -12.64
CA PHE A 148 -3.59 2.80 -12.66
C PHE A 148 -4.05 1.36 -12.42
N LEU A 149 -3.18 0.50 -11.89
CA LEU A 149 -3.44 -0.90 -11.64
C LEU A 149 -3.75 -1.09 -10.15
N THR A 150 -4.86 -1.75 -9.85
CA THR A 150 -5.26 -2.09 -8.49
C THR A 150 -5.21 -3.61 -8.30
N PRO A 151 -4.42 -4.11 -7.33
CA PRO A 151 -4.32 -5.53 -7.02
C PRO A 151 -5.50 -6.01 -6.16
N LYS A 152 -6.32 -6.92 -6.69
CA LYS A 152 -7.39 -7.61 -5.97
C LYS A 152 -6.92 -8.98 -5.48
N MET A 153 -7.09 -9.27 -4.20
CA MET A 153 -6.82 -10.61 -3.66
C MET A 153 -7.75 -11.65 -4.30
N LYS A 154 -7.19 -12.72 -4.85
CA LYS A 154 -7.97 -13.86 -5.36
C LYS A 154 -8.54 -14.65 -4.18
N LYS A 155 -9.86 -14.87 -4.20
CA LYS A 155 -10.54 -15.64 -3.16
C LYS A 155 -10.35 -17.13 -3.41
N GLU A 156 -9.94 -17.84 -2.37
CA GLU A 156 -9.81 -19.29 -2.30
C GLU A 156 -10.91 -19.87 -1.40
N GLU A 157 -11.06 -21.20 -1.39
CA GLU A 157 -12.10 -21.90 -0.62
C GLU A 157 -12.13 -21.49 0.86
N LYS A 158 -10.95 -21.31 1.47
CA LYS A 158 -10.77 -20.94 2.89
C LYS A 158 -10.02 -19.61 3.07
N GLY A 159 -10.34 -18.62 2.24
CA GLY A 159 -9.86 -17.24 2.40
C GLY A 159 -9.20 -16.64 1.17
N TYR A 160 -7.98 -16.14 1.31
CA TYR A 160 -7.22 -15.46 0.24
C TYR A 160 -5.84 -16.10 0.01
N MET A 161 -5.68 -17.34 0.48
CA MET A 161 -4.43 -18.07 0.42
C MET A 161 -4.73 -19.56 0.33
N LYS A 162 -4.02 -20.24 -0.56
CA LYS A 162 -4.01 -21.70 -0.69
C LYS A 162 -2.81 -22.25 0.09
N LYS A 163 -3.04 -23.26 0.93
CA LYS A 163 -1.96 -24.00 1.61
C LYS A 163 -1.68 -25.28 0.85
N GLU A 164 -0.49 -25.37 0.29
CA GLU A 164 0.10 -26.61 -0.18
C GLU A 164 1.01 -27.20 0.91
N PRO A 165 1.50 -28.44 0.83
CA PRO A 165 2.27 -29.05 1.91
C PRO A 165 3.44 -28.18 2.39
N GLN A 166 4.22 -27.63 1.46
CA GLN A 166 5.41 -26.83 1.74
C GLN A 166 5.19 -25.31 1.60
N ASP A 167 4.19 -24.90 0.82
CA ASP A 167 4.03 -23.50 0.41
C ASP A 167 2.69 -22.90 0.83
N CYS A 168 2.74 -21.61 1.11
CA CYS A 168 1.60 -20.72 1.20
C CYS A 168 1.54 -19.88 -0.07
N ILE A 169 0.48 -20.10 -0.85
CA ILE A 169 0.29 -19.51 -2.18
C ILE A 169 -0.79 -18.44 -2.07
N MET A 170 -0.48 -17.23 -2.52
CA MET A 170 -1.43 -16.13 -2.58
C MET A 170 -1.37 -15.48 -3.96
N SER A 171 -2.54 -15.19 -4.52
CA SER A 171 -2.66 -14.63 -5.87
C SER A 171 -3.39 -13.28 -5.85
N PHE A 172 -2.90 -12.36 -6.68
CA PHE A 172 -3.42 -11.01 -6.83
C PHE A 172 -3.73 -10.76 -8.30
N ILE A 173 -4.98 -10.41 -8.57
CA ILE A 173 -5.46 -10.06 -9.90
C ILE A 173 -5.28 -8.55 -10.05
N PHE A 174 -4.42 -8.14 -10.97
CA PHE A 174 -4.21 -6.74 -11.30
C PHE A 174 -5.20 -6.33 -12.38
N GLU A 175 -6.00 -5.31 -12.06
CA GLU A 175 -7.01 -4.77 -12.95
C GLU A 175 -6.80 -3.26 -13.09
N GLU A 176 -7.16 -2.70 -14.24
CA GLU A 176 -7.21 -1.24 -14.39
C GLU A 176 -8.28 -0.64 -13.47
N ASP A 177 -7.91 0.45 -12.82
CA ASP A 177 -8.77 1.22 -11.94
C ASP A 177 -9.28 2.47 -12.69
N ASP A 178 -10.34 2.27 -13.46
CA ASP A 178 -10.96 3.33 -14.26
C ASP A 178 -11.41 4.52 -13.41
N ALA A 179 -11.84 4.26 -12.17
CA ALA A 179 -12.24 5.31 -11.24
C ALA A 179 -11.04 6.15 -10.83
N PHE A 180 -9.93 5.53 -10.44
CA PHE A 180 -8.69 6.24 -10.12
C PHE A 180 -8.14 7.01 -11.33
N LYS A 181 -8.15 6.41 -12.52
CA LYS A 181 -7.74 7.06 -13.77
C LYS A 181 -8.60 8.28 -14.08
N SER A 182 -9.92 8.15 -13.98
CA SER A 182 -10.85 9.27 -14.20
C SER A 182 -10.61 10.41 -13.20
N ILE A 183 -10.44 10.09 -11.93
CA ILE A 183 -10.12 11.08 -10.88
C ILE A 183 -8.79 11.78 -11.20
N TYR A 184 -7.76 11.04 -11.59
CA TYR A 184 -6.46 11.60 -11.94
C TYR A 184 -6.57 12.57 -13.12
N GLU A 185 -7.26 12.21 -14.21
CA GLU A 185 -7.42 13.08 -15.38
C GLU A 185 -8.23 14.35 -15.06
N ILE A 186 -9.26 14.24 -14.20
CA ILE A 186 -9.98 15.41 -13.70
C ILE A 186 -9.03 16.32 -12.92
N LEU A 187 -8.27 15.78 -11.97
CA LEU A 187 -7.33 16.56 -11.17
C LEU A 187 -6.26 17.22 -12.03
N LYS A 188 -5.67 16.49 -12.97
CA LYS A 188 -4.66 17.00 -13.90
C LYS A 188 -5.20 18.15 -14.74
N SER A 189 -6.36 17.95 -15.39
CA SER A 189 -6.97 18.99 -16.22
C SER A 189 -7.43 20.20 -15.41
N SER A 190 -7.89 20.00 -14.16
CA SER A 190 -8.23 21.09 -13.24
C SER A 190 -7.00 21.90 -12.83
N VAL A 191 -5.88 21.24 -12.52
CA VAL A 191 -4.61 21.92 -12.20
C VAL A 191 -4.14 22.74 -13.39
N GLU A 192 -4.13 22.17 -14.60
CA GLU A 192 -3.74 22.88 -15.82
C GLU A 192 -4.62 24.11 -16.08
N LYS A 193 -5.94 24.00 -15.88
CA LYS A 193 -6.87 25.13 -16.02
C LYS A 193 -6.60 26.21 -14.99
N ILE A 194 -6.47 25.85 -13.71
CA ILE A 194 -6.19 26.83 -12.63
C ILE A 194 -4.87 27.54 -12.90
N GLN A 195 -3.82 26.79 -13.26
CA GLN A 195 -2.52 27.34 -13.60
C GLN A 195 -2.63 28.33 -14.76
N THR A 196 -3.25 27.92 -15.87
CA THR A 196 -3.43 28.77 -17.06
C THR A 196 -4.23 30.04 -16.73
N THR A 197 -5.29 29.92 -15.92
CA THR A 197 -6.10 31.07 -15.50
C THR A 197 -5.28 32.07 -14.68
N ILE A 198 -4.47 31.58 -13.73
CA ILE A 198 -3.62 32.45 -12.91
C ILE A 198 -2.50 33.08 -13.76
N GLU A 199 -1.85 32.31 -14.62
CA GLU A 199 -0.79 32.80 -15.53
C GLU A 199 -1.31 33.91 -16.46
N ASN A 200 -2.48 33.71 -17.06
CA ASN A 200 -3.12 34.73 -17.91
C ASN A 200 -3.51 35.97 -17.09
N ALA A 201 -4.08 35.79 -15.89
CA ALA A 201 -4.45 36.91 -15.03
C ALA A 201 -3.24 37.77 -14.61
N LEU A 202 -2.09 37.14 -14.36
CA LEU A 202 -0.82 37.84 -14.11
C LEU A 202 -0.36 38.60 -15.36
N LYS A 203 -0.35 37.94 -16.51
CA LYS A 203 0.09 38.53 -17.79
C LYS A 203 -0.76 39.74 -18.20
N ASP A 204 -2.07 39.64 -17.99
CA ASP A 204 -3.04 40.67 -18.35
C ASP A 204 -3.16 41.76 -17.27
N GLY A 205 -2.41 41.65 -16.17
CA GLY A 205 -2.40 42.62 -15.07
C GLY A 205 -3.69 42.64 -14.24
N VAL A 206 -4.50 41.58 -14.32
CA VAL A 206 -5.74 41.42 -13.54
C VAL A 206 -5.43 41.23 -12.05
N ILE A 207 -4.30 40.58 -11.75
CA ILE A 207 -3.70 40.44 -10.42
C ILE A 207 -2.18 40.51 -10.57
N SER A 208 -1.48 41.03 -9.57
CA SER A 208 0.00 41.00 -9.49
C SER A 208 0.52 39.85 -8.64
N GLU A 209 1.80 39.53 -8.76
CA GLU A 209 2.43 38.44 -7.99
C GLU A 209 2.38 38.70 -6.48
N GLU A 210 2.58 39.95 -6.06
CA GLU A 210 2.46 40.33 -4.65
C GLU A 210 1.04 40.13 -4.11
N GLU A 211 0.03 40.30 -4.96
CA GLU A 211 -1.38 40.16 -4.57
C GLU A 211 -1.82 38.70 -4.46
N LEU A 212 -1.14 37.76 -5.13
CA LEU A 212 -1.34 36.31 -4.93
C LEU A 212 -0.95 35.89 -3.51
N TRP A 213 0.08 36.54 -2.96
CA TRP A 213 0.61 36.25 -1.62
C TRP A 213 0.24 37.32 -0.58
N ASP A 214 -0.82 38.09 -0.86
CA ASP A 214 -1.32 39.16 -0.01
C ASP A 214 -1.63 38.66 1.41
N ARG A 215 -0.98 39.26 2.40
CA ARG A 215 -1.18 38.99 3.84
C ARG A 215 -2.00 40.07 4.53
N ASN A 216 -2.53 41.04 3.81
CA ASN A 216 -3.42 42.07 4.33
C ASN A 216 -4.84 41.50 4.51
N TYR A 217 -5.03 40.70 5.55
CA TYR A 217 -6.30 40.08 5.87
C TYR A 217 -7.33 41.11 6.36
N ILE A 218 -8.34 41.39 5.53
CA ILE A 218 -9.44 42.30 5.85
C ILE A 218 -10.62 41.49 6.40
N PRO A 219 -11.13 41.77 7.62
CA PRO A 219 -12.25 41.02 8.19
C PRO A 219 -13.54 41.21 7.36
N ILE A 220 -14.32 40.14 7.23
CA ILE A 220 -15.65 40.16 6.62
C ILE A 220 -16.70 40.35 7.72
N GLU A 221 -17.47 41.42 7.63
CA GLU A 221 -18.53 41.72 8.60
C GLU A 221 -19.56 40.59 8.72
N ASN A 222 -20.16 40.44 9.90
CA ASN A 222 -21.25 39.50 10.17
C ASN A 222 -20.91 38.02 9.94
N THR A 223 -19.64 37.62 10.16
CA THR A 223 -19.23 36.21 10.09
C THR A 223 -18.85 35.68 11.48
N ASN A 224 -19.38 34.51 11.86
CA ASN A 224 -19.04 33.80 13.10
C ASN A 224 -18.79 32.30 12.80
N PRO A 225 -17.54 31.77 12.87
CA PRO A 225 -16.32 32.48 13.26
C PRO A 225 -15.93 33.59 12.25
N GLN A 226 -15.13 34.57 12.71
CA GLN A 226 -14.66 35.70 11.91
C GLN A 226 -13.89 35.19 10.68
N LYS A 227 -14.36 35.57 9.48
CA LYS A 227 -13.70 35.29 8.19
C LYS A 227 -12.94 36.51 7.72
N TYR A 228 -11.95 36.29 6.86
CA TYR A 228 -11.12 37.33 6.26
C TYR A 228 -11.10 37.20 4.74
N LYS A 229 -10.84 38.32 4.06
CA LYS A 229 -10.56 38.38 2.63
C LYS A 229 -9.19 39.01 2.38
N THR A 230 -8.55 38.59 1.31
CA THR A 230 -7.35 39.17 0.70
C THR A 230 -7.63 39.46 -0.77
N LYS A 231 -6.72 40.17 -1.43
CA LYS A 231 -6.83 40.40 -2.88
C LYS A 231 -6.88 39.10 -3.69
N PHE A 232 -6.10 38.09 -3.29
CA PHE A 232 -6.19 36.74 -3.87
C PHE A 232 -7.59 36.12 -3.73
N THR A 233 -8.20 36.18 -2.54
CA THR A 233 -9.54 35.60 -2.36
C THR A 233 -10.64 36.34 -3.13
N ASP A 234 -10.48 37.64 -3.35
CA ASP A 234 -11.41 38.43 -4.17
C ASP A 234 -11.22 38.11 -5.66
N PHE A 235 -9.98 37.87 -6.11
CA PHE A 235 -9.69 37.37 -7.46
C PHE A 235 -10.31 35.99 -7.70
N MET A 236 -10.13 35.03 -6.80
CA MET A 236 -10.64 33.65 -6.95
C MET A 236 -12.17 33.54 -6.96
N LYS A 237 -12.90 34.60 -6.60
CA LYS A 237 -14.37 34.65 -6.60
C LYS A 237 -14.97 35.25 -7.86
N LYS A 238 -14.16 35.88 -8.71
CA LYS A 238 -14.58 36.43 -10.00
C LYS A 238 -14.63 35.32 -11.04
#